data_AF-A0A5C6U6N2-F1
#
_entry.id   AF-A0A5C6U6N2-F1
#
_cell.length_a   1.000
_cell.length_b   1.000
_cell.length_c   1.000
_cell.angle_alpha   90.00
_cell.angle_beta   90.00
_cell.angle_gamma   90.00
#
_symmetry.space_group_name_H-M   'P 1'
#
loop_
_entity.id
_entity.type
_entity.pdbx_description
1 polymer ?
#
loop_
_entity_poly.entity_id
_entity_poly.type
_entity_poly.pdbx_seq_one_letter_code
_entity_poly.pdbx_strand_id
1 'polypeptide(L)'
;MSDNQRTNPFSRENPTDTRLDDLSTRGFLVVVTQAFGPTGEDIIAHDGPRFSGEPGVKIRVKQGELEEDVILSPFYGDSSKISSEPFEAGKPCELFCPVSGKALDRIPGMATEDGGDFYAVYLTEKLGRGELVAVNNIWGNASSQMMSEDEMLLRLADVQDNTPS
;
A
#
# COMPACT_ATOMS: atom_id res chain seq x y z
N MET A 1 -14.42 37.86 -1.96
CA MET A 1 -13.19 37.24 -2.48
C MET A 1 -12.71 36.29 -1.40
N SER A 2 -12.60 35.02 -1.76
CA SER A 2 -12.47 33.89 -0.85
C SER A 2 -11.00 33.57 -0.63
N ASP A 3 -10.56 33.50 0.62
CA ASP A 3 -9.29 32.84 0.98
C ASP A 3 -9.60 31.81 2.06
N ASN A 4 -9.79 30.56 1.63
CA ASN A 4 -9.94 29.40 2.48
C ASN A 4 -8.76 28.48 2.21
N GLN A 5 -7.57 28.85 2.72
CA GLN A 5 -6.42 27.96 2.74
C GLN A 5 -6.64 26.91 3.85
N ARG A 6 -7.28 25.81 3.48
CA ARG A 6 -7.20 24.55 4.23
C ARG A 6 -5.76 24.03 4.08
N THR A 7 -4.96 24.19 5.13
CA THR A 7 -3.62 23.61 5.22
C THR A 7 -3.73 22.10 5.18
N ASN A 8 -3.29 21.50 4.08
CA ASN A 8 -3.13 20.06 3.95
C ASN A 8 -1.83 19.67 4.71
N PRO A 9 -1.89 18.93 5.83
CA PRO A 9 -0.70 18.57 6.59
C PRO A 9 0.25 17.62 5.84
N PHE A 10 -0.12 17.19 4.63
CA PHE A 10 0.69 16.33 3.75
C PHE A 10 1.40 17.11 2.62
N SER A 11 1.41 18.45 2.65
CA SER A 11 2.11 19.26 1.65
C SER A 11 3.64 19.19 1.80
N ARG A 12 4.23 18.35 0.95
CA ARG A 12 5.59 18.30 0.38
C ARG A 12 6.54 19.48 0.67
N GLU A 13 7.32 19.43 1.75
CA GLU A 13 8.56 20.25 1.88
C GLU A 13 9.74 19.55 2.58
N ASN A 14 9.76 18.23 2.68
CA ASN A 14 10.97 17.52 3.14
C ASN A 14 11.52 16.60 2.04
N PRO A 15 12.80 16.76 1.63
CA PRO A 15 13.45 15.82 0.72
C PRO A 15 13.45 14.42 1.32
N THR A 16 13.20 13.42 0.48
CA THR A 16 13.09 12.00 0.88
C THR A 16 14.29 11.53 1.71
N ASP A 17 15.48 12.08 1.46
CA ASP A 17 16.70 11.79 2.23
C ASP A 17 16.56 12.06 3.73
N THR A 18 15.89 13.14 4.13
CA THR A 18 15.71 13.46 5.55
C THR A 18 14.72 12.51 6.25
N ARG A 19 13.83 11.85 5.49
CA ARG A 19 12.91 10.84 6.03
C ARG A 19 13.56 9.46 6.13
N LEU A 20 14.50 9.17 5.24
CA LEU A 20 15.36 7.98 5.33
C LEU A 20 16.25 8.03 6.58
N ASP A 21 16.71 9.21 6.99
CA ASP A 21 17.46 9.39 8.24
C ASP A 21 16.62 9.01 9.49
N ASP A 22 15.35 9.41 9.54
CA ASP A 22 14.42 9.04 10.63
C ASP A 22 14.06 7.54 10.64
N LEU A 23 14.12 6.86 9.49
CA LEU A 23 13.96 5.40 9.40
C LEU A 23 15.25 4.67 9.80
N SER A 24 16.41 5.23 9.45
CA SER A 24 17.74 4.67 9.75
C SER A 24 18.08 4.65 11.24
N THR A 25 17.41 5.49 12.05
CA THR A 25 17.61 5.57 13.51
C THR A 25 17.17 4.29 14.23
N ARG A 26 16.44 3.38 13.55
CA ARG A 26 16.09 2.02 14.05
C ARG A 26 17.03 0.91 13.55
N GLY A 27 18.09 1.27 12.82
CA GLY A 27 19.20 0.38 12.44
C GLY A 27 19.01 -0.43 11.16
N PHE A 28 17.80 -0.53 10.61
CA PHE A 28 17.53 -1.28 9.38
C PHE A 28 16.45 -0.60 8.53
N LEU A 29 16.73 -0.47 7.24
CA LEU A 29 15.79 -0.01 6.21
C LEU A 29 15.33 -1.24 5.41
N VAL A 30 14.02 -1.45 5.33
CA VAL A 30 13.44 -2.52 4.52
C VAL A 30 12.91 -1.94 3.22
N VAL A 31 13.34 -2.52 2.10
CA VAL A 31 12.98 -2.09 0.74
C VAL A 31 12.29 -3.24 0.02
N VAL A 32 11.10 -2.98 -0.51
CA VAL A 32 10.38 -3.90 -1.38
C VAL A 32 10.99 -3.84 -2.77
N THR A 33 11.74 -4.88 -3.15
CA THR A 33 12.41 -4.97 -4.46
C THR A 33 11.63 -5.83 -5.47
N GLN A 34 10.67 -6.62 -4.98
CA GLN A 34 9.79 -7.47 -5.78
C GLN A 34 8.39 -7.41 -5.19
N ALA A 35 7.38 -7.29 -6.05
CA ALA A 35 5.99 -7.20 -5.65
C ALA A 35 5.12 -7.80 -6.77
N PHE A 36 4.14 -8.62 -6.37
CA PHE A 36 3.31 -9.37 -7.28
C PHE A 36 1.82 -9.20 -6.96
N GLY A 37 1.03 -9.15 -8.02
CA GLY A 37 -0.43 -9.15 -7.97
C GLY A 37 -1.02 -10.49 -7.50
N PRO A 38 -2.36 -10.56 -7.36
CA PRO A 38 -3.07 -11.75 -6.90
C PRO A 38 -2.99 -12.92 -7.89
N THR A 39 -2.46 -12.72 -9.09
CA THR A 39 -2.23 -13.80 -10.05
C THR A 39 -0.76 -13.96 -10.44
N GLY A 40 0.16 -13.37 -9.68
CA GLY A 40 1.60 -13.50 -9.86
C GLY A 40 2.21 -12.52 -10.86
N GLU A 41 1.48 -11.50 -11.28
CA GLU A 41 2.01 -10.46 -12.18
C GLU A 41 2.99 -9.56 -11.44
N ASP A 42 4.15 -9.28 -12.02
CA ASP A 42 5.08 -8.28 -11.50
C ASP A 42 4.43 -6.89 -11.55
N ILE A 43 4.30 -6.27 -10.39
CA ILE A 43 3.71 -4.93 -10.23
C ILE A 43 4.76 -3.88 -9.80
N ILE A 44 6.05 -4.20 -9.88
CA ILE A 44 7.11 -3.22 -9.71
C ILE A 44 7.13 -2.24 -10.90
N ALA A 45 7.20 -0.94 -10.60
CA ALA A 45 7.25 0.13 -11.60
C ALA A 45 8.67 0.28 -12.17
N HIS A 46 9.16 -0.73 -12.90
CA HIS A 46 10.52 -0.75 -13.46
C HIS A 46 10.86 0.46 -14.32
N ASP A 47 9.90 0.98 -15.09
CA ASP A 47 10.06 2.16 -15.95
C ASP A 47 9.41 3.43 -15.37
N GLY A 48 9.03 3.39 -14.09
CA GLY A 48 8.35 4.49 -13.40
C GLY A 48 9.28 5.48 -12.70
N PRO A 49 8.73 6.54 -12.09
CA PRO A 49 9.44 7.39 -11.14
C PRO A 49 10.07 6.58 -9.99
N ARG A 50 11.18 7.11 -9.46
CA ARG A 50 11.99 6.47 -8.42
C ARG A 50 11.78 7.11 -7.06
N PHE A 51 11.89 6.30 -6.01
CA PHE A 51 11.97 6.72 -4.62
C PHE A 51 13.40 6.50 -4.15
N SER A 52 14.19 7.57 -4.01
CA SER A 52 15.61 7.48 -3.63
C SER A 52 16.41 6.47 -4.47
N GLY A 53 16.13 6.41 -5.77
CA GLY A 53 16.78 5.48 -6.71
C GLY A 53 16.04 4.17 -6.94
N GLU A 54 15.13 3.77 -6.04
CA GLU A 54 14.43 2.50 -6.10
C GLU A 54 13.11 2.59 -6.89
N PRO A 55 12.73 1.56 -7.67
CA PRO A 55 11.38 1.47 -8.24
C PRO A 55 10.33 1.41 -7.14
N GLY A 56 9.18 2.05 -7.36
CA GLY A 56 8.01 1.88 -6.50
C GLY A 56 7.13 0.70 -6.89
N VAL A 57 6.12 0.43 -6.05
CA VAL A 57 5.10 -0.60 -6.30
C VAL A 57 3.91 0.06 -7.00
N LYS A 58 3.49 -0.44 -8.16
CA LYS A 58 2.37 0.08 -8.92
C LYS A 58 1.07 -0.62 -8.52
N ILE A 59 0.05 0.16 -8.17
CA ILE A 59 -1.30 -0.34 -7.84
C ILE A 59 -2.32 0.53 -8.55
N ARG A 60 -3.35 -0.09 -9.13
CA ARG A 60 -4.48 0.66 -9.67
C ARG A 60 -5.44 1.00 -8.55
N VAL A 61 -5.74 2.28 -8.42
CA VAL A 61 -6.58 2.84 -7.36
C VAL A 61 -7.82 3.44 -8.01
N LYS A 62 -8.99 3.10 -7.45
CA LYS A 62 -10.26 3.68 -7.86
C LYS A 62 -10.98 4.31 -6.67
N GLN A 63 -11.48 5.52 -6.84
CA GLN A 63 -12.28 6.24 -5.84
C GLN A 63 -13.44 6.95 -6.54
N GLY A 64 -14.62 6.31 -6.55
CA GLY A 64 -15.76 6.79 -7.32
C GLY A 64 -15.48 6.73 -8.83
N GLU A 65 -15.51 7.89 -9.49
CA GLU A 65 -15.22 8.04 -10.93
C GLU A 65 -13.73 8.24 -11.22
N LEU A 66 -12.89 8.44 -10.21
CA LEU A 66 -11.44 8.59 -10.36
C LEU A 66 -10.77 7.22 -10.41
N GLU A 67 -9.90 7.00 -11.38
CA GLU A 67 -9.14 5.74 -11.55
C GLU A 67 -7.74 6.06 -12.09
N GLU A 68 -6.69 5.59 -11.40
CA GLU A 68 -5.30 5.81 -11.79
C GLU A 68 -4.39 4.66 -11.36
N ASP A 69 -3.34 4.39 -12.14
CA ASP A 69 -2.19 3.60 -11.70
C ASP A 69 -1.27 4.47 -10.82
N VAL A 70 -1.36 4.27 -9.52
CA VAL A 70 -0.57 4.98 -8.50
C VAL A 70 0.71 4.20 -8.22
N ILE A 71 1.80 4.92 -7.92
CA ILE A 71 3.07 4.31 -7.55
C ILE A 71 3.35 4.61 -6.08
N LEU A 72 3.45 3.56 -5.28
CA LEU A 72 3.75 3.61 -3.84
C LEU A 72 5.25 3.51 -3.59
N SER A 73 5.72 4.15 -2.52
CA SER A 73 7.09 3.99 -2.04
C SER A 73 7.41 2.53 -1.73
N PRO A 74 8.59 2.02 -2.11
CA PRO A 74 9.02 0.68 -1.77
C PRO A 74 9.55 0.57 -0.33
N PHE A 75 9.71 1.69 0.38
CA PHE A 75 10.30 1.70 1.72
C PHE A 75 9.26 1.41 2.79
N TYR A 76 9.55 0.44 3.66
CA TYR A 76 8.67 0.11 4.77
C TYR A 76 8.51 1.31 5.72
N GLY A 77 7.26 1.67 6.01
CA GLY A 77 6.90 2.82 6.86
C GLY A 77 6.86 4.17 6.14
N ASP A 78 7.21 4.22 4.85
CA ASP A 78 7.05 5.42 4.02
C ASP A 78 5.67 5.43 3.35
N SER A 79 4.93 6.52 3.54
CA SER A 79 3.58 6.71 3.00
C SER A 79 3.54 7.51 1.70
N SER A 80 4.73 7.85 1.19
CA SER A 80 4.91 8.58 -0.05
C SER A 80 4.35 7.78 -1.23
N LYS A 81 3.69 8.51 -2.12
CA LYS A 81 3.06 7.98 -3.32
C LYS A 81 3.01 9.03 -4.40
N ILE A 82 2.96 8.55 -5.64
CA ILE A 82 2.89 9.38 -6.84
C ILE A 82 1.56 9.08 -7.52
N SER A 83 0.72 10.12 -7.58
CA SER A 83 -0.58 10.15 -8.25
C SER A 83 -0.76 11.54 -8.88
N SER A 84 -1.52 11.59 -9.97
CA SER A 84 -1.95 12.82 -10.64
C SER A 84 -3.43 13.11 -10.36
N GLU A 85 -4.22 12.09 -10.03
CA GLU A 85 -5.62 12.26 -9.68
C GLU A 85 -5.80 12.81 -8.25
N PRO A 86 -6.81 13.68 -8.03
CA PRO A 86 -7.06 14.33 -6.75
C PRO A 86 -7.87 13.43 -5.81
N PHE A 87 -7.36 12.22 -5.53
CA PHE A 87 -7.98 11.31 -4.57
C PHE A 87 -8.13 11.97 -3.19
N GLU A 88 -9.31 11.80 -2.60
CA GLU A 88 -9.69 12.40 -1.33
C GLU A 88 -9.10 11.59 -0.16
N ALA A 89 -8.31 12.26 0.68
CA ALA A 89 -7.71 11.64 1.86
C ALA A 89 -8.77 11.25 2.90
N GLY A 90 -8.53 10.15 3.60
CA GLY A 90 -9.44 9.61 4.62
C GLY A 90 -10.64 8.84 4.05
N LYS A 91 -10.74 8.71 2.72
CA LYS A 91 -11.78 7.91 2.08
C LYS A 91 -11.24 6.57 1.58
N PRO A 92 -12.05 5.49 1.67
CA PRO A 92 -11.70 4.21 1.11
C PRO A 92 -11.62 4.28 -0.41
N CYS A 93 -10.68 3.51 -0.95
CA CYS A 93 -10.52 3.25 -2.37
C CYS A 93 -10.65 1.76 -2.64
N GLU A 94 -10.92 1.42 -3.90
CA GLU A 94 -10.79 0.07 -4.40
C GLU A 94 -9.38 -0.11 -4.98
N LEU A 95 -8.74 -1.24 -4.69
CA LEU A 95 -7.37 -1.53 -5.09
C LEU A 95 -7.35 -2.70 -6.07
N PHE A 96 -6.67 -2.51 -7.20
CA PHE A 96 -6.59 -3.50 -8.28
C PHE A 96 -5.14 -3.72 -8.73
N CYS A 97 -4.87 -4.92 -9.25
CA CYS A 97 -3.67 -5.20 -9.99
C CYS A 97 -3.66 -4.36 -11.28
N PRO A 98 -2.62 -3.53 -11.53
CA PRO A 98 -2.58 -2.68 -12.72
C PRO A 98 -2.41 -3.49 -14.02
N VAL A 99 -1.89 -4.72 -13.93
CA VAL A 99 -1.63 -5.60 -15.08
C VAL A 99 -2.88 -6.37 -15.50
N SER A 100 -3.55 -7.06 -14.57
CA SER A 100 -4.74 -7.87 -14.90
C SER A 100 -6.08 -7.18 -14.62
N GLY A 101 -6.10 -6.05 -13.92
CA GLY A 101 -7.33 -5.36 -13.50
C GLY A 101 -8.13 -6.11 -12.42
N LYS A 102 -7.62 -7.23 -11.89
CA LYS A 102 -8.28 -7.95 -10.80
C LYS A 102 -8.15 -7.17 -9.50
N ALA A 103 -9.19 -7.20 -8.67
CA ALA A 103 -9.10 -6.67 -7.31
C ALA A 103 -7.98 -7.37 -6.54
N LEU A 104 -7.26 -6.62 -5.70
CA LEU A 104 -6.27 -7.21 -4.79
C LEU A 104 -6.98 -8.09 -3.75
N ASP A 105 -6.24 -9.05 -3.20
CA ASP A 105 -6.79 -9.98 -2.21
C ASP A 105 -6.93 -9.27 -0.86
N ARG A 106 -8.16 -9.06 -0.39
CA ARG A 106 -8.45 -8.51 0.94
C ARG A 106 -7.94 -9.46 2.02
N ILE A 107 -7.29 -8.93 3.05
CA ILE A 107 -6.80 -9.68 4.22
C ILE A 107 -7.84 -9.59 5.34
N PRO A 108 -8.57 -10.68 5.64
CA PRO A 108 -9.59 -10.68 6.69
C PRO A 108 -8.98 -10.49 8.08
N GLY A 109 -9.74 -9.88 9.00
CA GLY A 109 -9.31 -9.70 10.39
C GLY A 109 -8.31 -8.57 10.62
N MET A 110 -7.92 -7.85 9.57
CA MET A 110 -7.15 -6.61 9.63
C MET A 110 -8.03 -5.45 9.16
N ALA A 111 -8.59 -4.71 10.11
CA ALA A 111 -9.30 -3.47 9.86
C ALA A 111 -8.69 -2.36 10.73
N THR A 112 -8.62 -1.14 10.21
CA THR A 112 -8.25 0.03 11.02
C THR A 112 -9.45 0.57 11.77
N GLU A 113 -9.22 1.28 12.88
CA GLU A 113 -10.27 2.02 13.61
C GLU A 113 -11.01 3.01 12.70
N ASP A 114 -10.33 3.50 11.65
CA ASP A 114 -10.87 4.40 10.62
C ASP A 114 -11.76 3.69 9.59
N GLY A 115 -12.03 2.38 9.76
CA GLY A 115 -12.87 1.60 8.85
C GLY A 115 -12.19 1.17 7.55
N GLY A 116 -10.85 1.22 7.50
CA GLY A 116 -10.04 0.75 6.38
C GLY A 116 -9.78 -0.75 6.43
N ASP A 117 -9.69 -1.36 5.25
CA ASP A 117 -9.30 -2.76 5.06
C ASP A 117 -7.88 -2.86 4.53
N PHE A 118 -7.22 -3.98 4.81
CA PHE A 118 -5.91 -4.30 4.27
C PHE A 118 -5.99 -5.27 3.08
N TYR A 119 -5.11 -5.07 2.11
CA TYR A 119 -5.02 -5.84 0.88
C TYR A 119 -3.60 -6.34 0.67
N ALA A 120 -3.47 -7.56 0.13
CA ALA A 120 -2.19 -8.22 -0.03
C ALA A 120 -1.48 -7.78 -1.32
N VAL A 121 -0.21 -7.44 -1.18
CA VAL A 121 0.80 -7.41 -2.24
C VAL A 121 1.82 -8.50 -1.93
N TYR A 122 2.01 -9.45 -2.84
CA TYR A 122 2.85 -10.61 -2.59
C TYR A 122 4.32 -10.30 -2.90
N LEU A 123 5.26 -10.81 -2.10
CA LEU A 123 6.70 -10.63 -2.35
C LEU A 123 7.30 -11.78 -3.17
N THR A 124 6.49 -12.80 -3.50
CA THR A 124 6.87 -13.94 -4.35
C THR A 124 5.79 -14.22 -5.38
N GLU A 125 6.16 -14.83 -6.51
CA GLU A 125 5.24 -15.26 -7.59
C GLU A 125 4.36 -16.44 -7.14
N LYS A 126 3.41 -16.22 -6.21
CA LYS A 126 2.31 -17.10 -5.73
C LYS A 126 2.50 -18.64 -5.63
N LEU A 127 3.73 -19.16 -5.72
CA LEU A 127 4.04 -20.59 -5.83
C LEU A 127 4.97 -21.12 -4.73
N GLY A 128 5.10 -20.41 -3.61
CA GLY A 128 5.69 -20.98 -2.40
C GLY A 128 5.83 -19.99 -1.25
N ARG A 129 5.43 -20.42 -0.04
CA ARG A 129 5.79 -19.89 1.29
C ARG A 129 5.97 -18.36 1.34
N GLY A 130 4.96 -17.61 0.92
CA GLY A 130 5.11 -16.25 0.40
C GLY A 130 4.95 -15.17 1.46
N GLU A 131 6.01 -14.39 1.71
CA GLU A 131 5.94 -13.13 2.44
C GLU A 131 5.05 -12.12 1.69
N LEU A 132 4.31 -11.27 2.41
CA LEU A 132 3.45 -10.25 1.81
C LEU A 132 3.56 -8.89 2.51
N VAL A 133 3.14 -7.86 1.80
CA VAL A 133 2.93 -6.51 2.34
C VAL A 133 1.44 -6.20 2.31
N ALA A 134 0.90 -5.83 3.47
CA ALA A 134 -0.46 -5.39 3.63
C ALA A 134 -0.56 -3.88 3.34
N VAL A 135 -1.40 -3.52 2.38
CA VAL A 135 -1.67 -2.14 1.97
C VAL A 135 -3.07 -1.75 2.41
N ASN A 136 -3.20 -0.62 3.12
CA ASN A 136 -4.50 -0.10 3.55
C ASN A 136 -5.23 0.62 2.40
N ASN A 137 -6.55 0.46 2.31
CA ASN A 137 -7.35 1.08 1.25
C ASN A 137 -7.84 2.51 1.54
N ILE A 138 -7.57 3.05 2.72
CA ILE A 138 -7.87 4.45 3.02
C ILE A 138 -6.79 5.33 2.39
N TRP A 139 -7.20 6.18 1.44
CA TRP A 139 -6.26 7.08 0.80
C TRP A 139 -5.63 8.04 1.81
N GLY A 140 -4.31 8.18 1.76
CA GLY A 140 -3.56 9.01 2.70
C GLY A 140 -3.25 8.34 4.04
N ASN A 141 -3.75 7.13 4.30
CA ASN A 141 -3.32 6.34 5.45
C ASN A 141 -1.94 5.72 5.17
N ALA A 142 -1.00 5.95 6.08
CA ALA A 142 0.39 5.48 6.01
C ALA A 142 0.58 4.04 6.52
N SER A 143 -0.47 3.42 7.08
CA SER A 143 -0.36 2.08 7.66
C SER A 143 -0.13 1.04 6.57
N SER A 144 1.14 0.69 6.39
CA SER A 144 1.57 -0.49 5.65
C SER A 144 2.16 -1.45 6.66
N GLN A 145 1.73 -2.71 6.63
CA GLN A 145 2.21 -3.72 7.58
C GLN A 145 2.83 -4.87 6.80
N MET A 146 4.09 -5.20 7.06
CA MET A 146 4.70 -6.40 6.52
C MET A 146 4.23 -7.58 7.36
N MET A 147 3.84 -8.67 6.70
CA MET A 147 3.28 -9.83 7.38
C MET A 147 3.80 -11.11 6.71
N SER A 148 4.12 -12.11 7.52
CA SER A 148 4.46 -13.44 7.04
C SER A 148 3.19 -14.23 6.64
N GLU A 149 3.33 -15.26 5.82
CA GLU A 149 2.20 -16.14 5.49
C GLU A 149 1.60 -16.81 6.74
N ASP A 150 2.45 -17.23 7.70
CA ASP A 150 1.99 -17.86 8.94
C ASP A 150 1.10 -16.90 9.76
N GLU A 151 1.49 -15.62 9.84
CA GLU A 151 0.66 -14.58 10.47
C GLU A 151 -0.64 -14.36 9.68
N MET A 152 -0.61 -14.38 8.35
CA MET A 152 -1.82 -14.28 7.53
C MET A 152 -2.76 -15.49 7.74
N LEU A 153 -2.23 -16.70 7.77
CA LEU A 153 -2.98 -17.94 7.96
C LEU A 153 -3.63 -17.98 9.35
N LEU A 154 -2.92 -17.53 10.38
CA LEU A 154 -3.48 -17.37 11.72
C LEU A 154 -4.67 -16.39 11.72
N ARG A 155 -4.57 -15.26 11.00
CA ARG A 155 -5.68 -14.30 10.87
C ARG A 155 -6.87 -14.88 10.12
N LEU A 156 -6.62 -15.65 9.06
CA LEU A 156 -7.69 -16.33 8.33
C LEU A 156 -8.40 -17.37 9.20
N ALA A 157 -7.66 -18.09 10.05
CA ALA A 157 -8.22 -19.04 11.00
C ALA A 157 -9.06 -18.34 12.09
N ASP A 158 -8.57 -17.23 12.65
CA ASP A 158 -9.29 -16.44 13.67
C ASP A 158 -10.64 -15.88 13.17
N VAL A 159 -10.74 -15.61 11.86
CA VAL A 159 -12.00 -15.14 11.24
C VAL A 159 -13.00 -16.28 11.02
N GLN A 160 -12.53 -17.51 10.76
CA GLN A 160 -13.42 -18.66 10.56
C GLN A 160 -14.13 -19.07 11.86
N ASP A 161 -13.45 -18.99 13.00
CA ASP A 161 -14.03 -19.31 14.31
C ASP A 161 -15.07 -18.27 14.82
N ASN A 162 -15.13 -17.09 14.20
CA ASN A 162 -16.05 -16.00 14.56
C ASN A 162 -17.27 -15.87 13.63
N THR A 163 -17.56 -16.87 12.80
CA THR A 163 -18.80 -16.89 12.00
C THR A 163 -19.93 -17.48 12.87
N PRO A 164 -20.90 -16.71 13.37
CA PRO A 164 -22.02 -17.29 14.10
C PRO A 164 -22.82 -18.18 13.14
N SER A 165 -23.08 -19.41 13.57
CA SER A 165 -23.96 -20.38 12.88
C SER A 165 -25.39 -19.87 12.77
#